data_AF-A0A903Z0G2-F1
#
_entry.id   AF-A0A903Z0G2-F1
#
_cell.length_a   1.000
_cell.length_b   1.000
_cell.length_c   1.000
_cell.angle_alpha   90.00
_cell.angle_beta   90.00
_cell.angle_gamma   90.00
#
_symmetry.space_group_name_H-M   'P 1'
#
loop_
_entity.id
_entity.type
_entity.pdbx_description
1 polymer ?
#
loop_
_entity_poly.entity_id
_entity_poly.type
_entity_poly.pdbx_seq_one_letter_code
_entity_poly.pdbx_strand_id
1 'polypeptide(L)'
;MDFQFKYACCCKSQNKLTVSIWHDTNYQQQMKEQLSQIVDQSWDQSDPELLLKLNMWMVRRLDESSGTSEIIPMLQSNEKNLAIMQNVSKQLSSGNTCACEAITSRLSTIINAGLGEMNVEPVSEQSLLEKLQLLKPFVQAFKEDVWLTNFFIRLWKVAVWFYFPSLIKDLAQVYPQFLSALVDELMKSHYIDYDSLQPLNAFQYLSRCLTISESFYATLSYLASQDRARAQPLMSACIRATKKQLSSKQYFALFPMRIRPYAIVMNEIINPDDPDLETLILQLKKEHPNDYRLLVMISPIFCCQDIVLPEQDRSN
;
A
#
# COMPACT_ATOMS: atom_id res chain seq x y z
N MET A 1 2.99 -19.12 -6.12
CA MET A 1 2.15 -19.03 -7.34
C MET A 1 1.28 -17.81 -7.18
N ASP A 2 1.47 -16.77 -8.01
CA ASP A 2 0.56 -15.63 -8.05
C ASP A 2 -0.69 -16.07 -8.81
N PHE A 3 -1.74 -16.42 -8.07
CA PHE A 3 -3.07 -16.64 -8.64
C PHE A 3 -3.57 -15.31 -9.19
N GLN A 4 -3.34 -15.05 -10.48
CA GLN A 4 -3.99 -13.96 -11.18
C GLN A 4 -5.43 -14.39 -11.46
N PHE A 5 -6.35 -13.98 -10.59
CA PHE A 5 -7.78 -14.17 -10.81
C PHE A 5 -8.20 -13.36 -12.04
N LYS A 6 -8.31 -14.01 -13.19
CA LYS A 6 -8.90 -13.43 -14.40
C LYS A 6 -10.41 -13.57 -14.31
N TYR A 7 -11.06 -12.47 -13.98
CA TYR A 7 -12.49 -12.40 -13.81
C TYR A 7 -13.17 -12.15 -15.16
N ALA A 8 -13.84 -13.16 -15.71
CA ALA A 8 -14.73 -13.00 -16.88
C ALA A 8 -16.17 -12.99 -16.37
N CYS A 9 -16.79 -11.83 -16.32
CA CYS A 9 -18.17 -11.69 -15.88
C CYS A 9 -19.13 -11.73 -17.06
N CYS A 10 -20.12 -12.63 -17.03
CA CYS A 10 -21.19 -12.70 -18.03
C CYS A 10 -22.41 -11.82 -17.65
N CYS A 11 -22.36 -11.13 -16.51
CA CYS A 11 -23.46 -10.32 -16.00
C CYS A 11 -23.41 -8.92 -16.62
N LYS A 12 -24.58 -8.27 -16.79
CA LYS A 12 -24.70 -6.94 -17.39
C LYS A 12 -24.10 -5.82 -16.52
N SER A 13 -23.74 -6.12 -15.28
CA SER A 13 -23.20 -5.20 -14.29
C SER A 13 -21.69 -4.98 -14.48
N GLN A 14 -21.28 -3.71 -14.53
CA GLN A 14 -19.86 -3.33 -14.51
C GLN A 14 -19.24 -3.69 -13.15
N ASN A 15 -17.95 -4.06 -13.17
CA ASN A 15 -17.11 -4.26 -11.98
C ASN A 15 -16.93 -2.94 -11.21
N LYS A 16 -17.98 -2.48 -10.53
CA LYS A 16 -17.97 -1.20 -9.82
C LYS A 16 -18.26 -1.45 -8.36
N LEU A 17 -17.26 -1.22 -7.52
CA LEU A 17 -17.43 -1.28 -6.08
C LEU A 17 -18.29 -0.09 -5.64
N THR A 18 -19.20 -0.33 -4.70
CA THR A 18 -19.99 0.70 -4.05
C THR A 18 -19.52 0.87 -2.61
N VAL A 19 -19.22 2.10 -2.23
CA VAL A 19 -18.86 2.47 -0.86
C VAL A 19 -20.03 3.25 -0.26
N SER A 20 -20.26 3.05 1.03
CA SER A 20 -21.24 3.77 1.82
C SER A 20 -20.99 5.27 1.73
N ILE A 21 -22.06 6.06 1.52
CA ILE A 21 -21.98 7.53 1.46
C ILE A 21 -21.40 8.11 2.77
N TRP A 22 -21.49 7.37 3.88
CA TRP A 22 -20.88 7.71 5.16
C TRP A 22 -19.36 7.84 5.11
N HIS A 23 -18.69 7.23 4.13
CA HIS A 23 -17.24 7.33 3.97
C HIS A 23 -16.82 8.39 2.94
N ASP A 24 -17.79 9.03 2.27
CA ASP A 24 -17.55 10.16 1.36
C ASP A 24 -17.14 11.40 2.18
N THR A 25 -15.99 11.98 1.85
CA THR A 25 -15.42 13.11 2.59
C THR A 25 -16.30 14.36 2.51
N ASN A 26 -16.93 14.63 1.36
CA ASN A 26 -17.80 15.78 1.19
C ASN A 26 -19.07 15.61 2.02
N TYR A 27 -19.63 14.41 2.01
CA TYR A 27 -20.79 14.09 2.84
C TYR A 27 -20.45 14.20 4.33
N GLN A 28 -19.32 13.64 4.79
CA GLN A 28 -18.86 13.78 6.17
C GLN A 28 -18.66 15.24 6.58
N GLN A 29 -18.14 16.08 5.69
CA GLN A 29 -17.94 17.51 5.95
C GLN A 29 -19.27 18.26 6.06
N GLN A 30 -20.19 18.06 5.13
CA GLN A 30 -21.55 18.63 5.21
C GLN A 30 -22.25 18.20 6.50
N MET A 31 -22.09 16.94 6.87
CA MET A 31 -22.64 16.39 8.10
C MET A 31 -22.03 17.00 9.35
N LYS A 32 -20.71 17.24 9.36
CA LYS A 32 -20.02 17.94 10.45
C LYS A 32 -20.49 19.40 10.57
N GLU A 33 -20.65 20.09 9.44
CA GLU A 33 -21.16 21.47 9.41
C GLU A 33 -22.60 21.54 9.94
N GLN A 34 -23.46 20.60 9.54
CA GLN A 34 -24.83 20.48 10.07
C GLN A 34 -24.85 20.17 11.57
N LEU A 35 -23.99 19.27 12.04
CA LEU A 35 -23.84 18.97 13.48
C LEU A 35 -23.34 20.19 14.26
N SER A 36 -22.36 20.92 13.74
CA SER A 36 -21.88 22.16 14.36
C SER A 36 -22.98 23.20 14.45
N GLN A 37 -23.77 23.39 13.38
CA GLN A 37 -24.93 24.28 13.41
C GLN A 37 -25.98 23.86 14.46
N ILE A 38 -26.21 22.56 14.64
CA ILE A 38 -27.11 22.03 15.67
C ILE A 38 -26.57 22.30 17.08
N VAL A 39 -25.25 22.15 17.30
CA VAL A 39 -24.62 22.40 18.61
C VAL A 39 -24.56 23.89 18.96
N ASP A 40 -24.34 24.75 17.96
CA ASP A 40 -24.23 26.20 18.13
C ASP A 40 -25.60 26.90 18.25
N GLN A 41 -26.68 26.22 17.87
CA GLN A 41 -28.04 26.70 18.11
C GLN A 41 -28.40 26.52 19.59
N SER A 42 -29.03 27.51 20.20
CA SER A 42 -29.71 27.32 21.49
C SER A 42 -31.00 26.54 21.24
N TRP A 43 -30.96 25.21 21.40
CA TRP A 43 -32.12 24.36 21.18
C TRP A 43 -32.81 23.98 22.50
N ASP A 44 -34.14 24.03 22.50
CA ASP A 44 -34.96 23.40 23.52
C ASP A 44 -35.01 21.88 23.26
N GLN A 45 -34.98 21.08 24.33
CA GLN A 45 -34.99 19.60 24.27
C GLN A 45 -36.20 18.98 23.52
N SER A 46 -37.15 19.81 23.10
CA SER A 46 -38.42 19.43 22.48
C SER A 46 -38.49 19.72 20.97
N ASP A 47 -37.41 20.20 20.34
CA ASP A 47 -37.42 20.52 18.90
C ASP A 47 -37.64 19.25 18.06
N PRO A 48 -38.82 19.09 17.43
CA PRO A 48 -39.18 17.87 16.70
C PRO A 48 -38.34 17.69 15.44
N GLU A 49 -37.94 18.77 14.79
CA GLU A 49 -37.22 18.72 13.52
C GLU A 49 -35.76 18.30 13.75
N LEU A 50 -35.19 18.76 14.88
CA LEU A 50 -33.86 18.41 15.34
C LEU A 50 -33.80 16.94 15.83
N LEU A 51 -34.82 16.49 16.57
CA LEU A 51 -34.99 15.09 16.97
C LEU A 51 -35.14 14.16 15.75
N LEU A 52 -35.84 14.59 14.71
CA LEU A 52 -36.02 13.81 13.48
C LEU A 52 -34.70 13.69 12.70
N LYS A 53 -33.91 14.78 12.62
CA LYS A 53 -32.56 14.76 12.04
C LYS A 53 -31.65 13.80 12.84
N LEU A 54 -31.62 13.90 14.18
CA LEU A 54 -30.82 13.01 15.03
C LEU A 54 -31.26 11.53 14.95
N ASN A 55 -32.57 11.26 14.87
CA ASN A 55 -33.09 9.90 14.70
C ASN A 55 -32.76 9.32 13.33
N MET A 56 -32.89 10.09 12.24
CA MET A 56 -32.44 9.64 10.91
C MET A 56 -30.94 9.30 10.91
N TRP A 57 -30.14 10.07 11.64
CA TRP A 57 -28.73 9.78 11.86
C TRP A 57 -28.51 8.46 12.62
N MET A 58 -29.22 8.23 13.73
CA MET A 58 -29.10 6.99 14.51
C MET A 58 -29.56 5.76 13.73
N VAL A 59 -30.69 5.83 13.03
CA VAL A 59 -31.23 4.72 12.22
C VAL A 59 -30.27 4.33 11.10
N ARG A 60 -29.71 5.31 10.38
CA ARG A 60 -28.77 5.01 9.30
C ARG A 60 -27.41 4.50 9.80
N ARG A 61 -27.02 4.80 11.05
CA ARG A 61 -25.81 4.25 11.68
C ARG A 61 -25.99 2.79 12.12
N LEU A 62 -27.22 2.39 12.44
CA LEU A 62 -27.57 0.99 12.74
C LEU A 62 -27.48 0.10 11.49
N ASP A 63 -27.81 0.61 10.30
CA ASP A 63 -27.68 -0.14 9.04
C ASP A 63 -26.22 -0.55 8.74
N GLU A 64 -25.21 0.25 9.11
CA GLU A 64 -23.79 -0.12 8.92
C GLU A 64 -23.36 -1.30 9.80
N SER A 65 -23.95 -1.43 11.00
CA SER A 65 -23.65 -2.55 11.91
C SER A 65 -24.09 -3.91 11.34
N SER A 66 -25.08 -3.91 10.44
CA SER A 66 -25.53 -5.13 9.75
C SER A 66 -24.47 -5.65 8.76
N GLY A 67 -23.73 -4.76 8.09
CA GLY A 67 -22.64 -5.12 7.16
C GLY A 67 -21.46 -5.81 7.84
N THR A 68 -21.16 -5.46 9.09
CA THR A 68 -20.14 -6.15 9.89
C THR A 68 -20.51 -7.61 10.19
N SER A 69 -21.80 -7.94 10.31
CA SER A 69 -22.24 -9.33 10.55
C SER A 69 -21.97 -10.24 9.34
N GLU A 70 -22.03 -9.69 8.13
CA GLU A 70 -21.80 -10.42 6.89
C GLU A 70 -20.31 -10.77 6.67
N ILE A 71 -19.40 -10.04 7.31
CA ILE A 71 -17.95 -10.21 7.14
C ILE A 71 -17.37 -11.27 8.10
N ILE A 72 -17.99 -11.47 9.27
CA ILE A 72 -17.50 -12.39 10.30
C ILE A 72 -17.19 -13.80 9.76
N PRO A 73 -18.05 -14.45 8.94
CA PRO A 73 -17.75 -15.77 8.41
C PRO A 73 -16.51 -15.81 7.50
N MET A 74 -16.22 -14.71 6.80
CA MET A 74 -15.03 -14.60 5.93
C MET A 74 -13.77 -14.36 6.77
N LEU A 75 -13.88 -13.60 7.87
CA LEU A 75 -12.78 -13.40 8.81
C LEU A 75 -12.43 -14.70 9.56
N GLN A 76 -13.38 -15.59 9.80
CA GLN A 76 -13.09 -16.86 10.49
C GLN A 76 -12.54 -17.96 9.56
N SER A 77 -12.42 -17.71 8.26
CA SER A 77 -11.87 -18.71 7.33
C SER A 77 -10.36 -18.90 7.53
N ASN A 78 -9.95 -20.18 7.55
CA ASN A 78 -8.54 -20.59 7.57
C ASN A 78 -7.80 -20.20 6.28
N GLU A 79 -8.52 -20.06 5.16
CA GLU A 79 -7.98 -19.69 3.85
C GLU A 79 -8.53 -18.33 3.41
N LYS A 80 -7.98 -17.25 3.95
CA LYS A 80 -8.40 -15.87 3.67
C LYS A 80 -8.46 -15.57 2.16
N ASN A 81 -7.51 -16.09 1.38
CA ASN A 81 -7.43 -15.89 -0.07
C ASN A 81 -8.60 -16.47 -0.86
N LEU A 82 -9.32 -17.46 -0.31
CA LEU A 82 -10.47 -18.12 -0.95
C LEU A 82 -11.79 -17.82 -0.23
N ALA A 83 -11.74 -17.15 0.93
CA ALA A 83 -12.88 -16.97 1.82
C ALA A 83 -14.08 -16.28 1.15
N ILE A 84 -13.85 -15.26 0.33
CA ILE A 84 -14.92 -14.56 -0.41
C ILE A 84 -15.60 -15.52 -1.39
N MET A 85 -14.84 -16.29 -2.16
CA MET A 85 -15.40 -17.23 -3.12
C MET A 85 -16.13 -18.40 -2.45
N GLN A 86 -15.58 -18.92 -1.35
CA GLN A 86 -16.23 -19.96 -0.54
C GLN A 86 -17.57 -19.45 0.01
N ASN A 87 -17.62 -18.21 0.49
CA ASN A 87 -18.86 -17.59 0.97
C ASN A 87 -19.89 -17.43 -0.15
N VAL A 88 -19.48 -16.91 -1.31
CA VAL A 88 -20.35 -16.71 -2.47
C VAL A 88 -20.88 -18.04 -3.02
N SER A 89 -20.05 -19.09 -3.09
CA SER A 89 -20.48 -20.42 -3.58
C SER A 89 -21.64 -21.01 -2.76
N LYS A 90 -21.66 -20.77 -1.44
CA LYS A 90 -22.74 -21.21 -0.56
C LYS A 90 -24.05 -20.48 -0.85
N GLN A 91 -23.99 -19.19 -1.19
CA GLN A 91 -25.18 -18.40 -1.54
C GLN A 91 -25.70 -18.72 -2.94
N LEU A 92 -24.81 -18.91 -3.92
CA LEU A 92 -25.21 -19.27 -5.29
C LEU A 92 -25.99 -20.58 -5.36
N SER A 93 -25.65 -21.52 -4.47
CA SER A 93 -26.37 -22.79 -4.29
C SER A 93 -27.83 -22.62 -3.85
N SER A 94 -28.25 -21.41 -3.42
CA SER A 94 -29.60 -21.09 -2.95
C SER A 94 -30.47 -20.30 -3.95
N GLY A 95 -29.92 -19.87 -5.10
CA GLY A 95 -30.70 -19.34 -6.24
C GLY A 95 -30.35 -17.91 -6.73
N ASN A 96 -30.33 -17.77 -8.06
CA ASN A 96 -30.44 -16.60 -8.96
C ASN A 96 -29.62 -15.32 -8.75
N THR A 97 -28.65 -15.27 -7.85
CA THR A 97 -27.70 -14.13 -7.82
C THR A 97 -26.54 -14.38 -8.77
N CYS A 98 -26.12 -13.34 -9.50
CA CYS A 98 -24.90 -13.43 -10.29
C CYS A 98 -23.69 -13.56 -9.37
N ALA A 99 -22.79 -14.52 -9.65
CA ALA A 99 -21.55 -14.69 -8.88
C ALA A 99 -20.73 -13.40 -8.80
N CYS A 100 -20.75 -12.61 -9.88
CA CYS A 100 -20.00 -11.37 -9.90
C CYS A 100 -20.58 -10.28 -9.01
N GLU A 101 -21.90 -10.18 -8.97
CA GLU A 101 -22.62 -9.22 -8.14
C GLU A 101 -22.41 -9.58 -6.67
N ALA A 102 -22.45 -10.87 -6.34
CA ALA A 102 -22.14 -11.36 -5.00
C ALA A 102 -20.70 -11.05 -4.58
N ILE A 103 -19.71 -11.27 -5.45
CA ILE A 103 -18.30 -10.93 -5.16
C ILE A 103 -18.14 -9.42 -4.98
N THR A 104 -18.67 -8.61 -5.90
CA THR A 104 -18.59 -7.15 -5.84
C THR A 104 -19.24 -6.63 -4.56
N SER A 105 -20.41 -7.15 -4.20
CA SER A 105 -21.09 -6.83 -2.94
C SER A 105 -20.22 -7.16 -1.72
N ARG A 106 -19.60 -8.33 -1.66
CA ARG A 106 -18.72 -8.72 -0.54
C ARG A 106 -17.47 -7.84 -0.44
N LEU A 107 -16.84 -7.52 -1.57
CA LEU A 107 -15.71 -6.59 -1.61
C LEU A 107 -16.11 -5.21 -1.10
N SER A 108 -17.27 -4.71 -1.53
CA SER A 108 -17.86 -3.46 -1.03
C SER A 108 -18.10 -3.48 0.47
N THR A 109 -18.67 -4.56 1.02
CA THR A 109 -18.90 -4.69 2.46
C THR A 109 -17.56 -4.66 3.21
N ILE A 110 -16.54 -5.39 2.75
CA ILE A 110 -15.20 -5.41 3.37
C ILE A 110 -14.56 -4.01 3.36
N ILE A 111 -14.66 -3.29 2.24
CA ILE A 111 -14.14 -1.91 2.13
C ILE A 111 -14.87 -0.99 3.10
N ASN A 112 -16.21 -1.04 3.17
CA ASN A 112 -16.99 -0.23 4.09
C ASN A 112 -16.61 -0.50 5.55
N ALA A 113 -16.51 -1.78 5.95
CA ALA A 113 -16.08 -2.11 7.30
C ALA A 113 -14.67 -1.62 7.62
N GLY A 114 -13.74 -1.75 6.68
CA GLY A 114 -12.38 -1.24 6.86
C GLY A 114 -12.34 0.29 6.97
N LEU A 115 -13.10 1.01 6.15
CA LEU A 115 -13.23 2.47 6.23
C LEU A 115 -13.90 2.91 7.54
N GLY A 116 -14.91 2.18 8.01
CA GLY A 116 -15.54 2.41 9.31
C GLY A 116 -14.53 2.29 10.46
N GLU A 117 -13.76 1.20 10.50
CA GLU A 117 -12.75 0.96 11.53
C GLU A 117 -11.61 1.98 11.53
N MET A 118 -11.18 2.47 10.36
CA MET A 118 -10.16 3.51 10.27
C MET A 118 -10.60 4.85 10.90
N ASN A 119 -11.90 5.08 11.06
CA ASN A 119 -12.45 6.32 11.62
C ASN A 119 -12.80 6.21 13.12
N VAL A 120 -12.54 5.06 13.75
CA VAL A 120 -12.87 4.82 15.17
C VAL A 120 -11.62 4.39 15.93
N GLU A 121 -11.23 5.18 16.93
CA GLU A 121 -10.14 4.83 17.83
C GLU A 121 -10.63 3.94 18.98
N PRO A 122 -9.86 2.92 19.40
CA PRO A 122 -8.53 2.55 18.91
C PRO A 122 -8.57 1.77 17.58
N VAL A 123 -7.64 2.09 16.68
CA VAL A 123 -7.49 1.39 15.41
C VAL A 123 -6.68 0.10 15.61
N SER A 124 -7.22 -1.03 15.15
CA SER A 124 -6.57 -2.35 15.27
C SER A 124 -5.81 -2.75 14.00
N GLU A 125 -4.48 -2.89 14.09
CA GLU A 125 -3.64 -3.37 12.98
C GLU A 125 -4.12 -4.73 12.46
N GLN A 126 -4.38 -5.68 13.37
CA GLN A 126 -4.77 -7.04 13.01
C GLN A 126 -6.10 -7.06 12.22
N SER A 127 -7.09 -6.28 12.66
CA SER A 127 -8.39 -6.22 11.99
C SER A 127 -8.28 -5.67 10.57
N LEU A 128 -7.46 -4.63 10.38
CA LEU A 128 -7.21 -4.03 9.08
C LEU A 128 -6.38 -4.95 8.17
N LEU A 129 -5.41 -5.68 8.74
CA LEU A 129 -4.60 -6.67 8.02
C LEU A 129 -5.47 -7.79 7.47
N GLU A 130 -6.42 -8.30 8.26
CA GLU A 130 -7.32 -9.36 7.79
C GLU A 130 -8.19 -8.92 6.63
N LYS A 131 -8.68 -7.67 6.63
CA LYS A 131 -9.44 -7.12 5.50
C LYS A 131 -8.57 -6.98 4.26
N LEU A 132 -7.33 -6.50 4.41
CA LEU A 132 -6.38 -6.44 3.30
C LEU A 132 -6.12 -7.83 2.70
N GLN A 133 -5.95 -8.87 3.53
CA GLN A 133 -5.75 -10.24 3.07
C GLN A 133 -6.95 -10.79 2.28
N LEU A 134 -8.18 -10.44 2.67
CA LEU A 134 -9.38 -10.79 1.90
C LEU A 134 -9.44 -10.10 0.53
N LEU A 135 -8.95 -8.85 0.44
CA LEU A 135 -8.96 -8.06 -0.80
C LEU A 135 -7.81 -8.39 -1.75
N LYS A 136 -6.67 -8.86 -1.21
CA LYS A 136 -5.42 -9.11 -1.96
C LYS A 136 -5.61 -9.91 -3.27
N PRO A 137 -6.40 -11.00 -3.32
CA PRO A 137 -6.61 -11.76 -4.56
C PRO A 137 -7.32 -10.99 -5.68
N PHE A 138 -8.07 -9.93 -5.34
CA PHE A 138 -8.94 -9.21 -6.26
C PHE A 138 -8.33 -7.90 -6.80
N VAL A 139 -7.17 -7.48 -6.27
CA VAL A 139 -6.55 -6.19 -6.59
C VAL A 139 -6.30 -6.01 -8.09
N GLN A 140 -5.83 -7.05 -8.78
CA GLN A 140 -5.58 -6.95 -10.23
C GLN A 140 -6.87 -6.82 -11.04
N ALA A 141 -7.96 -7.50 -10.61
CA ALA A 141 -9.24 -7.46 -11.31
C ALA A 141 -9.98 -6.13 -11.13
N PHE A 142 -9.72 -5.41 -10.04
CA PHE A 142 -10.34 -4.13 -9.68
C PHE A 142 -9.32 -2.97 -9.67
N LYS A 143 -8.21 -3.09 -10.39
CA LYS A 143 -7.11 -2.11 -10.36
C LYS A 143 -7.55 -0.70 -10.77
N GLU A 144 -8.52 -0.58 -11.67
CA GLU A 144 -9.06 0.70 -12.14
C GLU A 144 -10.22 1.22 -11.27
N ASP A 145 -10.65 0.46 -10.26
CA ASP A 145 -11.71 0.89 -9.37
C ASP A 145 -11.19 1.97 -8.40
N VAL A 146 -11.86 3.12 -8.44
CA VAL A 146 -11.49 4.31 -7.65
C VAL A 146 -11.68 4.06 -6.16
N TRP A 147 -12.67 3.28 -5.76
CA TRP A 147 -12.96 3.02 -4.35
C TRP A 147 -11.93 2.09 -3.72
N LEU A 148 -11.52 1.05 -4.44
CA LEU A 148 -10.43 0.18 -3.98
C LEU A 148 -9.12 0.95 -3.84
N THR A 149 -8.81 1.80 -4.82
CA THR A 149 -7.63 2.69 -4.78
C THR A 149 -7.68 3.63 -3.59
N ASN A 150 -8.81 4.31 -3.37
CA ASN A 150 -9.01 5.22 -2.24
C ASN A 150 -8.91 4.50 -0.90
N PHE A 151 -9.43 3.29 -0.81
CA PHE A 151 -9.31 2.44 0.38
C PHE A 151 -7.84 2.17 0.70
N PHE A 152 -7.04 1.72 -0.27
CA PHE A 152 -5.61 1.48 -0.04
C PHE A 152 -4.83 2.74 0.32
N ILE A 153 -5.14 3.89 -0.29
CA ILE A 153 -4.51 5.17 0.08
C ILE A 153 -4.82 5.53 1.54
N ARG A 154 -6.08 5.41 1.98
CA ARG A 154 -6.47 5.69 3.37
C ARG A 154 -5.82 4.70 4.33
N LEU A 155 -5.84 3.42 3.98
CA LEU A 155 -5.22 2.35 4.76
C LEU A 155 -3.72 2.59 4.93
N TRP A 156 -3.04 3.07 3.88
CA TRP A 156 -1.62 3.43 3.93
C TRP A 156 -1.34 4.57 4.90
N LYS A 157 -2.14 5.64 4.85
CA LYS A 157 -2.01 6.78 5.78
C LYS A 157 -2.15 6.34 7.23
N VAL A 158 -3.15 5.51 7.53
CA VAL A 158 -3.37 4.94 8.87
C VAL A 158 -2.18 4.06 9.28
N ALA A 159 -1.74 3.16 8.41
CA ALA A 159 -0.63 2.26 8.70
C ALA A 159 0.67 3.01 9.03
N VAL A 160 0.96 4.09 8.31
CA VAL A 160 2.13 4.94 8.55
C VAL A 160 1.97 5.81 9.79
N TRP A 161 0.79 6.40 10.01
CA TRP A 161 0.52 7.27 11.15
C TRP A 161 0.67 6.52 12.48
N PHE A 162 0.07 5.33 12.57
CA PHE A 162 0.12 4.49 13.77
C PHE A 162 1.32 3.54 13.83
N TYR A 163 2.17 3.55 12.80
CA TYR A 163 3.34 2.66 12.67
C TYR A 163 2.95 1.17 12.82
N PHE A 164 2.15 0.69 11.87
CA PHE A 164 1.70 -0.70 11.73
C PHE A 164 2.56 -1.45 10.72
N PRO A 165 3.68 -2.07 11.14
CA PRO A 165 4.68 -2.60 10.22
C PRO A 165 4.19 -3.79 9.38
N SER A 166 3.30 -4.63 9.93
CA SER A 166 2.76 -5.78 9.20
C SER A 166 1.80 -5.31 8.11
N LEU A 167 1.02 -4.27 8.41
CA LEU A 167 0.12 -3.66 7.45
C LEU A 167 0.87 -2.93 6.33
N ILE A 168 1.89 -2.13 6.66
CA ILE A 168 2.75 -1.48 5.66
C ILE A 168 3.41 -2.52 4.75
N LYS A 169 3.94 -3.61 5.34
CA LYS A 169 4.54 -4.72 4.59
C LYS A 169 3.59 -5.30 3.55
N ASP A 170 2.39 -5.68 3.96
CA ASP A 170 1.44 -6.33 3.06
C ASP A 170 0.88 -5.37 2.01
N LEU A 171 0.63 -4.11 2.40
CA LEU A 171 0.21 -3.10 1.44
C LEU A 171 1.30 -2.86 0.38
N ALA A 172 2.60 -2.85 0.75
CA ALA A 172 3.69 -2.62 -0.18
C ALA A 172 3.75 -3.68 -1.29
N GLN A 173 3.36 -4.91 -0.98
CA GLN A 173 3.28 -6.00 -1.97
C GLN A 173 2.11 -5.82 -2.95
N VAL A 174 1.03 -5.18 -2.51
CA VAL A 174 -0.25 -5.12 -3.24
C VAL A 174 -0.38 -3.82 -4.03
N TYR A 175 0.04 -2.70 -3.45
CA TYR A 175 -0.13 -1.37 -4.00
C TYR A 175 1.12 -0.49 -3.78
N PRO A 176 2.28 -0.85 -4.37
CA PRO A 176 3.53 -0.10 -4.21
C PRO A 176 3.47 1.32 -4.81
N GLN A 177 2.47 1.62 -5.64
CA GLN A 177 2.31 2.90 -6.35
C GLN A 177 2.23 4.10 -5.40
N PHE A 178 1.75 3.91 -4.17
CA PHE A 178 1.79 4.97 -3.15
C PHE A 178 3.24 5.42 -2.87
N LEU A 179 4.17 4.47 -2.76
CA LEU A 179 5.58 4.78 -2.55
C LEU A 179 6.18 5.49 -3.76
N SER A 180 5.83 5.08 -4.99
CA SER A 180 6.24 5.77 -6.21
C SER A 180 5.81 7.23 -6.24
N ALA A 181 4.55 7.53 -5.89
CA ALA A 181 4.05 8.90 -5.85
C ALA A 181 4.78 9.77 -4.82
N LEU A 182 5.08 9.21 -3.63
CA LEU A 182 5.86 9.88 -2.60
C LEU A 182 7.31 10.13 -3.06
N VAL A 183 7.91 9.16 -3.73
CA VAL A 183 9.24 9.29 -4.33
C VAL A 183 9.25 10.35 -5.42
N ASP A 184 8.22 10.42 -6.28
CA ASP A 184 8.11 11.43 -7.34
C ASP A 184 8.01 12.85 -6.76
N GLU A 185 7.32 13.03 -5.64
CA GLU A 185 7.28 14.29 -4.91
C GLU A 185 8.68 14.68 -4.43
N LEU A 186 9.41 13.74 -3.83
CA LEU A 186 10.78 13.96 -3.35
C LEU A 186 11.77 14.21 -4.49
N MET A 187 11.63 13.55 -5.64
CA MET A 187 12.47 13.75 -6.84
C MET A 187 12.22 15.11 -7.53
N LYS A 188 11.12 15.81 -7.24
CA LYS A 188 10.87 17.18 -7.71
C LYS A 188 11.54 18.24 -6.84
N SER A 189 11.98 17.86 -5.65
CA SER A 189 12.66 18.77 -4.73
C SER A 189 14.01 19.24 -5.29
N HIS A 190 14.42 20.45 -4.92
CA HIS A 190 15.78 20.96 -5.16
C HIS A 190 16.81 20.39 -4.16
N TYR A 191 16.35 19.72 -3.12
CA TYR A 191 17.20 19.05 -2.14
C TYR A 191 17.81 17.78 -2.73
N ILE A 192 19.13 17.67 -2.61
CA ILE A 192 19.92 16.59 -3.21
C ILE A 192 20.52 15.65 -2.16
N ASP A 193 20.70 16.10 -0.93
CA ASP A 193 21.42 15.37 0.11
C ASP A 193 20.53 14.95 1.27
N TYR A 194 21.00 13.95 2.03
CA TYR A 194 20.27 13.42 3.17
C TYR A 194 19.93 14.49 4.23
N ASP A 195 20.86 15.41 4.51
CA ASP A 195 20.70 16.36 5.60
C ASP A 195 19.66 17.44 5.24
N SER A 196 19.55 17.80 3.96
CA SER A 196 18.51 18.70 3.46
C SER A 196 17.14 18.04 3.23
N LEU A 197 17.09 16.72 2.99
CA LEU A 197 15.83 15.96 2.89
C LEU A 197 15.21 15.63 4.26
N GLN A 198 16.04 15.48 5.31
CA GLN A 198 15.59 15.08 6.66
C GLN A 198 14.42 15.92 7.24
N PRO A 199 14.38 17.25 7.06
CA PRO A 199 13.30 18.08 7.62
C PRO A 199 11.96 17.89 6.89
N LEU A 200 11.94 17.30 5.70
CA LEU A 200 10.71 17.15 4.93
C LEU A 200 9.83 16.03 5.48
N ASN A 201 8.56 16.35 5.76
CA ASN A 201 7.56 15.37 6.19
C ASN A 201 7.49 14.16 5.24
N ALA A 202 7.48 14.40 3.93
CA ALA A 202 7.48 13.36 2.90
C ALA A 202 8.65 12.38 3.06
N PHE A 203 9.86 12.89 3.32
CA PHE A 203 11.04 12.06 3.50
C PHE A 203 11.03 11.33 4.85
N GLN A 204 10.53 11.96 5.92
CA GLN A 204 10.35 11.31 7.22
C GLN A 204 9.36 10.14 7.13
N TYR A 205 8.25 10.31 6.40
CA TYR A 205 7.30 9.24 6.14
C TYR A 205 7.93 8.09 5.34
N LEU A 206 8.64 8.41 4.26
CA LEU A 206 9.34 7.41 3.46
C LEU A 206 10.34 6.65 4.33
N SER A 207 11.17 7.37 5.10
CA SER A 207 12.20 6.82 5.97
C SER A 207 11.67 5.80 6.98
N ARG A 208 10.47 6.02 7.55
CA ARG A 208 9.80 5.04 8.42
C ARG A 208 9.39 3.77 7.67
N CYS A 209 8.96 3.90 6.41
CA CYS A 209 8.58 2.76 5.59
C CYS A 209 9.81 1.94 5.16
N LEU A 210 10.97 2.58 4.97
CA LEU A 210 12.20 1.94 4.51
C LEU A 210 12.83 0.95 5.50
N THR A 211 12.33 0.86 6.74
CA THR A 211 12.73 -0.18 7.70
C THR A 211 12.04 -1.53 7.44
N ILE A 212 11.12 -1.58 6.46
CA ILE A 212 10.36 -2.75 6.07
C ILE A 212 10.87 -3.22 4.71
N SER A 213 11.22 -4.51 4.59
CA SER A 213 11.89 -5.09 3.41
C SER A 213 11.15 -4.82 2.10
N GLU A 214 9.85 -5.00 2.07
CA GLU A 214 9.01 -4.85 0.89
C GLU A 214 8.95 -3.40 0.41
N SER A 215 8.75 -2.47 1.35
CA SER A 215 8.76 -1.04 1.08
C SER A 215 10.14 -0.55 0.64
N PHE A 216 11.20 -1.03 1.30
CA PHE A 216 12.58 -0.73 0.97
C PHE A 216 12.92 -1.17 -0.46
N TYR A 217 12.66 -2.44 -0.78
CA TYR A 217 12.95 -2.99 -2.09
C TYR A 217 12.10 -2.36 -3.19
N ALA A 218 10.80 -2.12 -2.95
CA ALA A 218 9.93 -1.43 -3.90
C ALA A 218 10.41 0.00 -4.21
N THR A 219 10.82 0.74 -3.17
CA THR A 219 11.34 2.11 -3.32
C THR A 219 12.64 2.13 -4.13
N LEU A 220 13.61 1.28 -3.78
CA LEU A 220 14.88 1.22 -4.50
C LEU A 220 14.70 0.76 -5.94
N SER A 221 13.83 -0.23 -6.17
CA SER A 221 13.52 -0.71 -7.52
C SER A 221 12.88 0.38 -8.38
N TYR A 222 12.00 1.19 -7.78
CA TYR A 222 11.41 2.33 -8.46
C TYR A 222 12.47 3.37 -8.82
N LEU A 223 13.30 3.81 -7.87
CA LEU A 223 14.40 4.74 -8.11
C LEU A 223 15.38 4.24 -9.17
N ALA A 224 15.69 2.93 -9.18
CA ALA A 224 16.58 2.31 -10.16
C ALA A 224 16.02 2.27 -11.59
N SER A 225 14.71 2.52 -11.75
CA SER A 225 14.06 2.66 -13.06
C SER A 225 14.01 4.11 -13.56
N GLN A 226 14.40 5.08 -12.74
CA GLN A 226 14.37 6.52 -13.05
C GLN A 226 15.72 6.99 -13.64
N ASP A 227 15.75 8.26 -14.06
CA ASP A 227 16.98 8.93 -14.47
C ASP A 227 18.04 8.89 -13.35
N ARG A 228 19.24 8.36 -13.67
CA ARG A 228 20.30 8.11 -12.68
C ARG A 228 20.73 9.39 -11.99
N ALA A 229 20.97 10.47 -12.74
CA ALA A 229 21.49 11.72 -12.19
C ALA A 229 20.54 12.30 -11.14
N ARG A 230 19.23 12.14 -11.35
CA ARG A 230 18.20 12.59 -10.41
C ARG A 230 17.92 11.62 -9.28
N ALA A 231 17.96 10.31 -9.53
CA ALA A 231 17.57 9.29 -8.55
C ALA A 231 18.70 8.95 -7.56
N GLN A 232 19.96 9.02 -8.00
CA GLN A 232 21.12 8.65 -7.19
C GLN A 232 21.21 9.39 -5.84
N PRO A 233 21.00 10.73 -5.77
CA PRO A 233 21.10 11.45 -4.51
C PRO A 233 19.99 11.05 -3.52
N LEU A 234 18.74 10.92 -4.00
CA LEU A 234 17.61 10.49 -3.17
C LEU A 234 17.77 9.05 -2.68
N MET A 235 18.27 8.16 -3.53
CA MET A 235 18.54 6.78 -3.16
C MET A 235 19.66 6.67 -2.12
N SER A 236 20.74 7.45 -2.27
CA SER A 236 21.80 7.56 -1.26
C SER A 236 21.24 8.06 0.08
N ALA A 237 20.35 9.06 0.04
CA ALA A 237 19.66 9.54 1.24
C ALA A 237 18.78 8.45 1.88
N CYS A 238 18.03 7.68 1.08
CA CYS A 238 17.23 6.55 1.55
C CYS A 238 18.11 5.51 2.27
N ILE A 239 19.22 5.09 1.64
CA ILE A 239 20.16 4.11 2.24
C ILE A 239 20.75 4.66 3.55
N ARG A 240 21.18 5.92 3.57
CA ARG A 240 21.73 6.56 4.77
C ARG A 240 20.69 6.63 5.89
N ALA A 241 19.44 6.97 5.56
CA ALA A 241 18.33 7.01 6.51
C ALA A 241 18.06 5.64 7.14
N THR A 242 18.06 4.58 6.31
CA THR A 242 17.83 3.21 6.78
C THR A 242 18.99 2.70 7.63
N LYS A 243 20.25 2.92 7.21
CA LYS A 243 21.44 2.53 7.97
C LYS A 243 21.55 3.25 9.32
N LYS A 244 21.03 4.48 9.44
CA LYS A 244 20.97 5.21 10.73
C LYS A 244 19.95 4.62 11.71
N GLN A 245 18.91 3.93 11.22
CA GLN A 245 17.82 3.38 12.04
C GLN A 245 18.00 1.91 12.41
N LEU A 246 18.84 1.18 11.66
CA LEU A 246 18.98 -0.27 11.78
C LEU A 246 20.43 -0.68 12.04
N SER A 247 20.61 -1.76 12.80
CA SER A 247 21.91 -2.44 12.85
C SER A 247 22.31 -2.99 11.47
N SER A 248 23.60 -3.21 11.23
CA SER A 248 24.10 -3.80 9.97
C SER A 248 23.36 -5.10 9.59
N LYS A 249 23.15 -5.99 10.57
CA LYS A 249 22.41 -7.25 10.38
C LYS A 249 20.96 -7.01 9.94
N GLN A 250 20.28 -6.04 10.55
CA GLN A 250 18.90 -5.70 10.19
C GLN A 250 18.81 -5.02 8.83
N TYR A 251 19.75 -4.12 8.51
CA TYR A 251 19.85 -3.47 7.20
C TYR A 251 19.99 -4.50 6.08
N PHE A 252 20.93 -5.45 6.20
CA PHE A 252 21.10 -6.47 5.18
C PHE A 252 19.92 -7.43 5.08
N ALA A 253 19.17 -7.63 6.17
CA ALA A 253 17.94 -8.42 6.15
C ALA A 253 16.83 -7.80 5.29
N LEU A 254 16.88 -6.48 5.00
CA LEU A 254 15.92 -5.82 4.12
C LEU A 254 16.04 -6.26 2.65
N PHE A 255 17.23 -6.66 2.23
CA PHE A 255 17.44 -7.15 0.88
C PHE A 255 16.84 -8.55 0.70
N PRO A 256 16.16 -8.83 -0.43
CA PRO A 256 15.75 -10.18 -0.80
C PRO A 256 16.93 -11.16 -0.78
N MET A 257 16.68 -12.41 -0.38
CA MET A 257 17.72 -13.46 -0.29
C MET A 257 18.57 -13.58 -1.56
N ARG A 258 17.96 -13.38 -2.74
CA ARG A 258 18.64 -13.45 -4.03
C ARG A 258 19.76 -12.40 -4.21
N ILE A 259 19.59 -11.18 -3.71
CA ILE A 259 20.56 -10.08 -3.87
C ILE A 259 21.33 -9.76 -2.59
N ARG A 260 20.88 -10.26 -1.45
CA ARG A 260 21.48 -9.98 -0.14
C ARG A 260 22.98 -10.31 -0.07
N PRO A 261 23.48 -11.47 -0.55
CA PRO A 261 24.91 -11.77 -0.50
C PRO A 261 25.74 -10.74 -1.27
N TYR A 262 25.28 -10.34 -2.46
CA TYR A 262 25.93 -9.32 -3.27
C TYR A 262 25.88 -7.94 -2.63
N ALA A 263 24.77 -7.58 -1.99
CA ALA A 263 24.64 -6.31 -1.27
C ALA A 263 25.60 -6.23 -0.07
N ILE A 264 25.80 -7.34 0.66
CA ILE A 264 26.80 -7.45 1.73
C ILE A 264 28.18 -7.24 1.14
N VAL A 265 28.54 -8.06 0.15
CA VAL A 265 29.83 -8.01 -0.55
C VAL A 265 30.14 -6.61 -1.09
N MET A 266 29.22 -5.96 -1.80
CA MET A 266 29.44 -4.63 -2.36
C MET A 266 29.48 -3.49 -1.31
N ASN A 267 28.98 -3.71 -0.10
CA ASN A 267 29.09 -2.76 1.00
C ASN A 267 30.32 -3.04 1.89
N GLU A 268 30.84 -4.26 1.91
CA GLU A 268 31.93 -4.71 2.80
C GLU A 268 33.27 -4.92 2.08
N ILE A 269 33.30 -5.23 0.77
CA ILE A 269 34.53 -5.43 0.00
C ILE A 269 35.18 -4.08 -0.34
N ILE A 270 36.46 -3.99 -0.02
CA ILE A 270 37.32 -2.80 -0.11
C ILE A 270 37.96 -2.66 -1.50
N ASN A 271 38.03 -3.73 -2.31
CA ASN A 271 38.66 -3.71 -3.64
C ASN A 271 37.64 -3.89 -4.78
N PRO A 272 37.34 -2.83 -5.55
CA PRO A 272 36.50 -2.89 -6.76
C PRO A 272 37.02 -3.84 -7.84
N ASP A 273 38.34 -4.05 -7.88
CA ASP A 273 39.05 -4.71 -8.98
C ASP A 273 39.25 -6.21 -8.71
N ASP A 274 38.42 -6.80 -7.84
CA ASP A 274 38.43 -8.24 -7.55
C ASP A 274 37.82 -9.02 -8.72
N PRO A 275 38.57 -9.93 -9.39
CA PRO A 275 38.09 -10.67 -10.56
C PRO A 275 36.93 -11.64 -10.25
N ASP A 276 36.83 -12.13 -9.00
CA ASP A 276 35.72 -12.98 -8.58
C ASP A 276 34.44 -12.14 -8.41
N LEU A 277 34.59 -10.91 -7.91
CA LEU A 277 33.49 -9.93 -7.84
C LEU A 277 33.00 -9.54 -9.25
N GLU A 278 33.92 -9.29 -10.18
CA GLU A 278 33.58 -8.97 -11.57
C GLU A 278 32.78 -10.13 -12.22
N THR A 279 33.21 -11.37 -12.02
CA THR A 279 32.53 -12.56 -12.55
C THR A 279 31.12 -12.73 -11.97
N LEU A 280 30.99 -12.58 -10.64
CA LEU A 280 29.69 -12.62 -9.93
C LEU A 280 28.74 -11.52 -10.40
N ILE A 281 29.26 -10.32 -10.62
CA ILE A 281 28.51 -9.17 -11.12
C ILE A 281 28.04 -9.40 -12.56
N LEU A 282 28.90 -9.92 -13.43
CA LEU A 282 28.56 -10.22 -14.82
C LEU A 282 27.49 -11.31 -14.93
N GLN A 283 27.55 -12.33 -14.07
CA GLN A 283 26.52 -13.35 -13.99
C GLN A 283 25.17 -12.75 -13.56
N LEU A 284 25.15 -11.95 -12.48
CA LEU A 284 23.93 -11.29 -12.03
C LEU A 284 23.36 -10.32 -13.07
N LYS A 285 24.22 -9.57 -13.78
CA LYS A 285 23.82 -8.68 -14.88
C LYS A 285 23.09 -9.46 -15.98
N LYS A 286 23.57 -10.67 -16.30
CA LYS A 286 22.99 -11.53 -17.33
C LYS A 286 21.67 -12.18 -16.88
N GLU A 287 21.61 -12.68 -15.66
CA GLU A 287 20.46 -13.44 -15.15
C GLU A 287 19.34 -12.52 -14.62
N HIS A 288 19.71 -11.42 -13.95
CA HIS A 288 18.80 -10.53 -13.24
C HIS A 288 19.20 -9.06 -13.41
N PRO A 289 18.97 -8.47 -14.60
CA PRO A 289 19.46 -7.13 -14.92
C PRO A 289 18.93 -6.04 -13.98
N ASN A 290 17.68 -6.13 -13.52
CA ASN A 290 17.09 -5.13 -12.60
C ASN A 290 17.72 -5.17 -11.20
N ASP A 291 18.00 -6.37 -10.69
CA ASP A 291 18.68 -6.57 -9.42
C ASP A 291 20.12 -6.06 -9.50
N TYR A 292 20.80 -6.32 -10.63
CA TYR A 292 22.10 -5.74 -10.92
C TYR A 292 22.05 -4.21 -10.92
N ARG A 293 21.06 -3.58 -11.59
CA ARG A 293 20.90 -2.12 -11.59
C ARG A 293 20.82 -1.58 -10.17
N LEU A 294 19.97 -2.17 -9.33
CA LEU A 294 19.80 -1.77 -7.94
C LEU A 294 21.12 -1.88 -7.17
N LEU A 295 21.85 -2.99 -7.33
CA LEU A 295 23.12 -3.20 -6.64
C LEU A 295 24.22 -2.21 -7.06
N VAL A 296 24.35 -1.91 -8.35
CA VAL A 296 25.26 -0.88 -8.87
C VAL A 296 24.93 0.47 -8.25
N MET A 297 23.63 0.78 -8.21
CA MET A 297 23.11 2.05 -7.75
C MET A 297 23.31 2.27 -6.23
N ILE A 298 23.19 1.22 -5.40
CA ILE A 298 23.44 1.33 -3.96
C ILE A 298 24.91 1.24 -3.56
N SER A 299 25.79 0.78 -4.46
CA SER A 299 27.19 0.51 -4.13
C SER A 299 28.04 1.78 -4.18
N PRO A 300 28.82 2.09 -3.13
CA PRO A 300 29.73 3.23 -3.14
C PRO A 300 30.86 3.07 -4.17
N ILE A 301 31.18 1.84 -4.58
CA ILE A 301 32.21 1.53 -5.58
C ILE A 301 31.79 2.03 -6.97
N PHE A 302 30.52 1.81 -7.33
CA PHE A 302 29.98 2.16 -8.64
C PHE A 302 29.38 3.57 -8.72
N CYS A 303 29.24 4.27 -7.59
CA CYS A 303 28.84 5.68 -7.55
C CYS A 303 29.73 6.58 -8.41
N CYS A 304 31.01 6.23 -8.60
CA CYS A 304 32.00 7.02 -9.35
C CYS A 304 32.25 6.51 -10.78
N GLN A 305 31.63 5.40 -11.19
CA GLN A 305 31.79 4.83 -12.53
C GLN A 305 30.55 5.16 -13.37
N ASP A 306 30.69 6.11 -14.29
CA ASP A 306 29.63 6.52 -15.22
C ASP A 306 29.29 5.44 -16.27
N ILE A 307 30.09 4.38 -16.38
CA ILE A 307 30.20 3.58 -17.61
C ILE A 307 29.32 2.32 -17.64
N VAL A 308 28.70 1.86 -16.56
CA VAL A 308 28.11 0.50 -16.55
C VAL A 308 26.64 0.45 -16.18
N LEU A 309 25.78 0.94 -17.06
CA LEU A 309 24.45 0.34 -17.22
C LEU A 309 24.18 0.19 -18.72
N PRO A 310 23.66 -0.96 -19.19
CA PRO A 310 23.18 -1.05 -20.56
C PRO A 310 22.06 -0.01 -20.68
N GLU A 311 22.29 0.99 -21.53
CA GLU A 311 21.20 1.72 -22.16
C GLU A 311 20.22 0.65 -22.65
N GLN A 312 18.94 0.81 -22.31
CA GLN A 312 17.93 0.01 -22.96
C GLN A 312 18.10 0.27 -24.46
N ASP A 313 18.38 -0.77 -25.24
CA ASP A 313 17.92 -0.81 -26.62
C ASP A 313 16.41 -0.64 -26.57
N ARG A 314 15.93 0.62 -26.51
CA ARG A 314 14.59 0.98 -26.91
C ARG A 314 14.56 0.89 -28.42
N SER A 315 14.56 -0.35 -28.92
CA SER A 315 14.11 -0.63 -30.27
C SER A 315 12.58 -0.51 -30.28
N ASN A 316 12.11 0.20 -31.30
CA ASN A 316 10.73 0.63 -31.56
C ASN A 316 9.66 -0.44 -31.37
#